data_AF-A0A958F137-F1
#
_entry.id   AF-A0A958F137-F1
#
_cell.length_a   1.000
_cell.length_b   1.000
_cell.length_c   1.000
_cell.angle_alpha   90.00
_cell.angle_beta   90.00
_cell.angle_gamma   90.00
#
_symmetry.space_group_name_H-M   'P 1'
#
loop_
_entity.id
_entity.type
_entity.pdbx_description
1 polymer ?
#
loop_
_entity_poly.entity_id
_entity_poly.type
_entity_poly.pdbx_seq_one_letter_code
_entity_poly.pdbx_strand_id
1 'polypeptide(L)'
;MKNQSRFLLLGRLFLGLFGLVWMLAGAANTTMFAQNSQWRELADGLHLAEFQSPEPSEVGDSRITVLKIDPQFFEFKLLNATRHNRRLRTLGNWAKEFGLIATINAGMYQKDLLTSVGYMKNFDHVNNGHVNPNNTIFAFAPNDSTLPDALIIDR
;
A
#
# COMPACT_ATOMS: atom_id res chain seq x y z
N MET A 1 39.47 -56.61 60.77
CA MET A 1 38.09 -56.71 60.25
C MET A 1 37.79 -55.46 59.43
N LYS A 2 37.64 -55.66 58.11
CA LYS A 2 36.75 -54.98 57.13
C LYS A 2 36.48 -53.48 57.35
N ASN A 3 37.07 -52.57 56.57
CA ASN A 3 36.77 -52.26 55.16
C ASN A 3 35.29 -51.91 54.93
N GLN A 4 34.95 -50.65 55.18
CA GLN A 4 33.76 -49.94 54.69
C GLN A 4 34.24 -48.51 54.36
N SER A 5 34.73 -48.33 53.13
CA SER A 5 33.95 -47.69 52.05
C SER A 5 33.98 -46.15 52.20
N ARG A 6 35.08 -45.45 51.89
CA ARG A 6 35.59 -45.15 50.52
C ARG A 6 34.52 -44.82 49.46
N PHE A 7 33.27 -44.58 49.85
CA PHE A 7 32.13 -44.36 48.95
C PHE A 7 31.62 -42.92 48.89
N LEU A 8 32.28 -41.97 49.58
CA LEU A 8 31.82 -40.59 49.66
C LEU A 8 32.57 -39.60 48.76
N LEU A 9 33.57 -40.05 47.98
CA LEU A 9 34.38 -39.16 47.13
C LEU A 9 34.15 -39.33 45.61
N LEU A 10 33.19 -40.16 45.18
CA LEU A 10 32.88 -40.40 43.77
C LEU A 10 31.56 -39.78 43.28
N GLY A 11 30.86 -39.02 44.14
CA GLY A 11 29.55 -38.43 43.84
C GLY A 11 29.54 -36.93 43.53
N ARG A 12 30.69 -36.30 43.24
CA ARG A 12 30.78 -34.84 42.99
C ARG A 12 31.62 -34.44 41.78
N LEU A 13 31.86 -35.35 40.84
CA LEU A 13 32.61 -35.07 39.60
C LEU A 13 31.82 -35.30 38.31
N PHE A 14 30.51 -35.59 38.39
CA PHE A 14 29.66 -35.85 37.21
C PHE A 14 28.49 -34.85 37.01
N LEU A 15 28.50 -33.71 37.69
CA LEU A 15 27.48 -32.66 37.51
C LEU A 15 28.07 -31.32 37.03
N GLY A 16 29.34 -31.30 36.63
CA GLY A 16 30.06 -30.09 36.22
C GLY A 16 30.28 -29.92 34.70
N LEU A 17 29.85 -30.88 33.87
CA LEU A 17 30.14 -30.84 32.42
C LEU A 17 28.94 -31.06 31.50
N PHE A 18 27.71 -31.03 32.04
CA PHE A 18 26.48 -31.02 31.23
C PHE A 18 25.68 -29.71 31.33
N GLY A 19 26.01 -28.84 32.30
CA GLY A 19 25.36 -27.54 32.48
C GLY A 19 25.94 -26.41 31.60
N LEU A 20 27.13 -26.57 31.04
CA LEU A 20 27.80 -25.49 30.28
C LEU A 20 27.54 -25.55 28.77
N VAL A 21 27.01 -26.66 28.23
CA VAL A 21 26.66 -26.77 26.80
C VAL A 21 25.26 -26.23 26.51
N TRP A 22 24.38 -26.15 27.52
CA TRP A 22 23.03 -25.57 27.38
C TRP A 22 22.94 -24.08 27.71
N MET A 23 24.05 -23.44 28.09
CA MET A 23 24.11 -21.99 28.33
C MET A 23 24.59 -21.18 27.11
N LEU A 24 24.97 -21.85 26.01
CA LEU A 24 25.38 -21.20 24.75
C LEU A 24 24.44 -21.47 23.57
N ALA A 25 23.43 -22.33 23.73
CA ALA A 25 22.42 -22.62 22.70
C ALA A 25 21.10 -21.85 22.91
N GLY A 26 21.07 -20.93 23.88
CA GLY A 26 19.88 -20.16 24.27
C GLY A 26 19.82 -18.73 23.71
N ALA A 27 20.75 -18.34 22.83
CA ALA A 27 20.49 -17.23 21.92
C ALA A 27 19.57 -17.76 20.81
N ALA A 28 18.35 -18.14 21.18
CA ALA A 28 17.27 -18.27 20.21
C ALA A 28 17.21 -16.89 19.55
N ASN A 29 17.70 -16.85 18.31
CA ASN A 29 17.61 -15.72 17.44
C ASN A 29 16.18 -15.20 17.55
N THR A 30 16.00 -14.10 18.27
CA THR A 30 14.84 -13.27 18.05
C THR A 30 15.11 -12.71 16.68
N THR A 31 14.75 -13.46 15.64
CA THR A 31 14.54 -12.91 14.32
C THR A 31 13.47 -11.88 14.57
N MET A 32 13.91 -10.64 14.82
CA MET A 32 13.04 -9.49 14.72
C MET A 32 12.47 -9.61 13.31
N PHE A 33 11.23 -10.07 13.21
CA PHE A 33 10.39 -9.70 12.08
C PHE A 33 10.06 -8.21 12.25
N ALA A 34 11.08 -7.37 12.29
CA ALA A 34 10.96 -6.03 11.77
C ALA A 34 10.92 -6.23 10.26
N GLN A 35 9.74 -6.62 9.76
CA GLN A 35 9.43 -6.51 8.36
C GLN A 35 9.55 -5.01 8.08
N ASN A 36 10.69 -4.59 7.55
CA ASN A 36 10.92 -3.23 7.07
C ASN A 36 9.85 -2.98 6.02
N SER A 37 8.70 -2.42 6.42
CA SER A 37 7.66 -2.10 5.47
C SER A 37 8.24 -1.02 4.58
N GLN A 38 8.38 -1.29 3.28
CA GLN A 38 8.73 -0.28 2.27
C GLN A 38 7.71 0.88 2.25
N TRP A 39 6.58 0.70 2.94
CA TRP A 39 5.56 1.69 3.22
C TRP A 39 6.02 2.70 4.29
N ARG A 40 6.05 3.96 3.90
CA ARG A 40 6.11 5.13 4.77
C ARG A 40 4.70 5.62 5.04
N GLU A 41 4.28 5.62 6.30
CA GLU A 41 3.05 6.29 6.72
C GLU A 41 3.22 7.81 6.61
N LEU A 42 2.25 8.47 5.96
CA LEU A 42 2.20 9.92 5.81
C LEU A 42 1.18 10.56 6.74
N ALA A 43 0.10 9.83 7.05
CA ALA A 43 -0.97 10.14 7.98
C ALA A 43 -1.79 8.85 8.23
N ASP A 44 -2.68 8.86 9.22
CA ASP A 44 -3.61 7.75 9.46
C ASP A 44 -4.35 7.38 8.18
N GLY A 45 -4.26 6.12 7.75
CA GLY A 45 -4.89 5.63 6.52
C GLY A 45 -4.18 6.04 5.22
N LEU A 46 -3.02 6.70 5.26
CA LEU A 46 -2.27 7.18 4.08
C LEU A 46 -0.82 6.69 4.10
N HIS A 47 -0.46 5.85 3.14
CA HIS A 47 0.87 5.25 3.07
C HIS A 47 1.48 5.38 1.67
N LEU A 48 2.78 5.63 1.60
CA LEU A 48 3.53 5.76 0.36
C LEU A 48 4.64 4.70 0.30
N ALA A 49 4.79 4.04 -0.83
CA ALA A 49 5.94 3.17 -1.09
C ALA A 49 6.44 3.37 -2.53
N GLU A 50 7.72 3.09 -2.72
CA GLU A 50 8.34 3.03 -4.05
C GLU A 50 8.89 1.62 -4.28
N PHE A 51 8.62 1.10 -5.47
CA PHE A 51 9.04 -0.23 -5.88
C PHE A 51 9.82 -0.13 -7.17
N GLN A 52 10.84 -0.97 -7.31
CA GLN A 52 11.47 -1.19 -8.61
C GLN A 52 10.60 -2.17 -9.39
N SER A 53 10.22 -1.81 -10.62
CA SER A 53 9.52 -2.74 -11.51
C SER A 53 10.41 -3.96 -11.77
N PRO A 54 9.88 -5.19 -11.67
CA PRO A 54 10.63 -6.40 -11.99
C PRO A 54 10.98 -6.45 -13.48
N GLU A 55 10.15 -5.85 -14.32
CA GLU A 55 10.36 -5.68 -15.75
C GLU A 55 10.83 -4.24 -16.03
N PRO A 56 12.05 -4.01 -16.54
CA PRO A 56 12.51 -2.69 -16.91
C PRO A 56 11.64 -2.08 -18.01
N SER A 57 11.29 -0.81 -17.83
CA SER A 57 10.62 0.00 -18.85
C SER A 57 11.65 0.52 -19.85
N GLU A 58 11.27 0.60 -21.13
CA GLU A 58 12.06 1.27 -22.18
C GLU A 58 12.23 2.77 -21.90
N VAL A 59 11.34 3.35 -21.07
CA VAL A 59 11.31 4.76 -20.70
C VAL A 59 11.37 4.95 -19.18
N GLY A 60 12.13 5.95 -18.74
CA GLY A 60 12.22 6.32 -17.31
C GLY A 60 13.15 5.41 -16.50
N ASP A 61 12.92 5.38 -15.18
CA ASP A 61 13.77 4.69 -14.19
C ASP A 61 13.17 3.35 -13.71
N SER A 62 12.06 2.93 -14.31
CA SER A 62 11.31 1.73 -13.94
C SER A 62 10.87 1.70 -12.47
N ARG A 63 10.71 2.87 -11.82
CA ARG A 63 10.15 2.97 -10.47
C ARG A 63 8.63 3.11 -10.50
N ILE A 64 7.98 2.43 -9.58
CA ILE A 64 6.54 2.47 -9.34
C ILE A 64 6.31 3.09 -7.97
N THR A 65 5.73 4.29 -7.95
CA THR A 65 5.31 4.95 -6.71
C THR A 65 3.85 4.59 -6.44
N VAL A 66 3.56 4.02 -5.27
CA VAL A 66 2.20 3.63 -4.85
C VAL A 66 1.79 4.43 -3.63
N LEU A 67 0.65 5.10 -3.74
CA LEU A 67 -0.05 5.72 -2.63
C LEU A 67 -1.24 4.83 -2.24
N LYS A 68 -1.19 4.26 -1.04
CA LYS A 68 -2.27 3.48 -0.45
C LYS A 68 -3.13 4.42 0.40
N ILE A 69 -4.42 4.40 0.14
CA ILE A 69 -5.41 5.30 0.74
C ILE A 69 -6.53 4.45 1.34
N ASP A 70 -6.82 4.67 2.62
CA ASP A 70 -8.00 4.12 3.29
C ASP A 70 -9.19 5.08 3.08
N PRO A 71 -10.28 4.63 2.42
CA PRO A 71 -11.43 5.47 2.15
C PRO A 71 -12.21 5.89 3.42
N GLN A 72 -11.96 5.27 4.58
CA GLN A 72 -12.56 5.70 5.85
C GLN A 72 -11.97 7.03 6.35
N PHE A 73 -10.73 7.35 5.97
CA PHE A 73 -10.02 8.56 6.38
C PHE A 73 -9.98 9.63 5.28
N PHE A 74 -10.13 9.23 4.01
CA PHE A 74 -9.98 10.13 2.86
C PHE A 74 -11.11 9.99 1.84
N GLU A 75 -11.53 11.12 1.29
CA GLU A 75 -12.48 11.18 0.18
C GLU A 75 -11.78 11.23 -1.19
N PHE A 76 -12.38 10.58 -2.19
CA PHE A 76 -11.99 10.71 -3.58
C PHE A 76 -12.81 11.80 -4.28
N LYS A 77 -12.16 12.61 -5.13
CA LYS A 77 -12.81 13.65 -5.93
C LYS A 77 -12.49 13.49 -7.41
N LEU A 78 -13.52 13.42 -8.25
CA LEU A 78 -13.38 13.49 -9.72
C LEU A 78 -13.54 14.94 -10.17
N LEU A 79 -12.43 15.58 -10.55
CA LEU A 79 -12.42 16.94 -11.08
C LEU A 79 -12.20 16.93 -12.59
N ASN A 80 -13.07 17.62 -13.32
CA ASN A 80 -13.00 17.70 -14.78
C ASN A 80 -12.97 19.15 -15.25
N ALA A 81 -12.11 19.46 -16.22
CA ALA A 81 -12.09 20.77 -16.85
C ALA A 81 -13.47 21.16 -17.43
N THR A 82 -14.24 20.20 -17.95
CA THR A 82 -15.60 20.43 -18.46
C THR A 82 -16.59 20.97 -17.41
N ARG A 83 -16.33 20.78 -16.10
CA ARG A 83 -17.07 21.38 -14.98
C ARG A 83 -16.43 22.63 -14.41
N HIS A 84 -15.14 22.81 -14.64
CA HIS A 84 -14.36 23.91 -14.10
C HIS A 84 -13.75 24.71 -15.24
N ASN A 85 -14.57 25.60 -15.82
CA ASN A 85 -14.21 26.63 -16.83
C ASN A 85 -13.49 26.15 -18.11
N ARG A 86 -13.44 24.84 -18.36
CA ARG A 86 -12.84 24.20 -19.55
C ARG A 86 -11.35 24.53 -19.74
N ARG A 87 -10.66 25.04 -18.71
CA ARG A 87 -9.22 25.31 -18.74
C ARG A 87 -8.43 24.06 -18.42
N LEU A 88 -7.44 23.77 -19.25
CA LEU A 88 -6.45 22.72 -19.00
C LEU A 88 -5.57 23.09 -17.79
N ARG A 89 -5.28 22.09 -16.96
CA ARG A 89 -4.49 22.25 -15.73
C ARG A 89 -3.58 21.04 -15.57
N THR A 90 -2.37 21.27 -15.09
CA THR A 90 -1.51 20.20 -14.59
C THR A 90 -2.07 19.62 -13.30
N LEU A 91 -1.65 18.41 -12.93
CA LEU A 91 -2.05 17.78 -11.66
C LEU A 91 -1.71 18.67 -10.46
N GLY A 92 -0.51 19.29 -10.45
CA GLY A 92 -0.13 20.23 -9.40
C GLY A 92 -1.00 21.48 -9.32
N ASN A 93 -1.52 21.98 -10.45
CA ASN A 93 -2.45 23.11 -10.45
C ASN A 93 -3.84 22.69 -9.94
N TRP A 94 -4.32 21.49 -10.28
CA TRP A 94 -5.53 20.93 -9.68
C TRP A 94 -5.39 20.79 -8.16
N ALA A 95 -4.26 20.24 -7.69
CA ALA A 95 -4.01 20.05 -6.27
C ALA A 95 -4.04 21.38 -5.51
N LYS A 96 -3.37 22.42 -6.03
CA LYS A 96 -3.35 23.75 -5.42
C LYS A 96 -4.71 24.44 -5.43
N GLU A 97 -5.42 24.41 -6.56
CA GLU A 97 -6.69 25.14 -6.73
C GLU A 97 -7.82 24.54 -5.88
N PHE A 98 -7.81 23.22 -5.65
CA PHE A 98 -8.87 22.50 -4.94
C PHE A 98 -8.45 21.93 -3.57
N GLY A 99 -7.25 22.27 -3.08
CA GLY A 99 -6.76 21.84 -1.77
C GLY A 99 -6.62 20.32 -1.63
N LEU A 100 -6.10 19.64 -2.66
CA LEU A 100 -5.97 18.18 -2.68
C LEU A 100 -4.61 17.75 -2.12
N ILE A 101 -4.61 16.68 -1.33
CA ILE A 101 -3.39 16.08 -0.76
C ILE A 101 -2.60 15.26 -1.78
N ALA A 102 -3.28 14.69 -2.77
CA ALA A 102 -2.71 13.86 -3.83
C ALA A 102 -3.60 13.93 -5.08
N THR A 103 -2.98 13.79 -6.25
CA THR A 103 -3.67 13.84 -7.54
C THR A 103 -3.01 12.90 -8.54
N ILE A 104 -3.83 12.14 -9.28
CA ILE A 104 -3.42 11.33 -10.44
C ILE A 104 -4.31 11.68 -11.64
N ASN A 105 -3.93 11.29 -12.85
CA ASN A 105 -4.84 11.46 -13.99
C ASN A 105 -6.05 10.52 -13.85
N ALA A 106 -7.24 10.98 -14.21
CA ALA A 106 -8.48 10.21 -14.10
C ALA A 106 -8.70 9.21 -15.26
N GLY A 107 -7.72 9.07 -16.17
CA GLY A 107 -7.82 8.24 -17.37
C GLY A 107 -7.33 8.97 -18.62
N MET A 108 -7.58 8.34 -19.77
CA MET A 108 -7.26 8.89 -21.09
C MET A 108 -8.30 9.92 -21.54
N TYR A 109 -7.85 10.88 -22.36
CA TYR A 109 -8.66 11.94 -22.94
C TYR A 109 -8.65 11.88 -24.47
N GLN A 110 -9.74 12.33 -25.08
CA GLN A 110 -9.89 12.54 -26.52
C GLN A 110 -8.95 13.64 -27.01
N LYS A 111 -8.89 13.83 -28.33
CA LYS A 111 -8.06 14.88 -28.97
C LYS A 111 -8.41 16.31 -28.51
N ASP A 112 -9.60 16.52 -27.95
CA ASP A 112 -10.02 17.79 -27.38
C ASP A 112 -9.39 18.09 -26.00
N LEU A 113 -8.71 17.12 -25.39
CA LEU A 113 -8.10 17.18 -24.05
C LEU A 113 -9.08 17.48 -22.91
N LEU A 114 -10.40 17.36 -23.17
CA LEU A 114 -11.46 17.73 -22.23
C LEU A 114 -12.44 16.58 -21.96
N THR A 115 -12.62 15.70 -22.93
CA THR A 115 -13.56 14.57 -22.87
C THR A 115 -12.78 13.27 -22.64
N SER A 116 -13.20 12.44 -21.69
CA SER A 116 -12.59 11.13 -21.44
C SER A 116 -12.83 10.18 -22.61
N VAL A 117 -11.90 9.24 -22.83
CA VAL A 117 -12.07 8.15 -23.80
C VAL A 117 -13.16 7.16 -23.35
N GLY A 118 -13.24 6.88 -22.05
CA GLY A 118 -14.20 5.95 -21.47
C GLY A 118 -15.34 6.66 -20.75
N TYR A 119 -16.18 5.86 -20.08
CA TYR A 119 -17.27 6.39 -19.28
C TYR A 119 -16.70 7.22 -18.12
N MET A 120 -17.21 8.44 -17.97
CA MET A 120 -16.79 9.33 -16.90
C MET A 120 -17.97 10.22 -16.49
N LYS A 121 -18.38 10.09 -15.23
CA LYS A 121 -19.50 10.82 -14.64
C LYS A 121 -19.15 11.21 -13.21
N ASN A 122 -19.48 12.44 -12.84
CA ASN A 122 -19.41 12.93 -11.47
C ASN A 122 -20.78 13.50 -11.08
N PHE A 123 -21.50 12.79 -10.22
CA PHE A 123 -22.89 13.08 -9.84
C PHE A 123 -23.79 13.34 -11.05
N ASP A 124 -24.32 14.56 -11.19
CA ASP A 124 -25.20 15.00 -12.27
C ASP A 124 -24.48 15.28 -13.59
N HIS A 125 -23.15 15.43 -13.56
CA HIS A 125 -22.37 15.73 -14.76
C HIS A 125 -21.81 14.48 -15.41
N VAL A 126 -22.14 14.33 -16.68
CA VAL A 126 -21.55 13.33 -17.55
C VAL A 126 -20.48 14.01 -18.39
N ASN A 127 -19.21 13.64 -18.18
CA ASN A 127 -18.12 14.06 -19.05
C ASN A 127 -18.14 13.24 -20.35
N ASN A 128 -18.31 11.93 -20.24
CA ASN A 128 -18.55 11.03 -21.37
C ASN A 128 -19.49 9.90 -20.92
N GLY A 129 -20.60 9.72 -21.62
CA GLY A 129 -21.61 8.68 -21.34
C GLY A 129 -21.33 7.34 -22.02
N HIS A 130 -20.31 7.28 -22.88
CA HIS A 130 -19.95 6.07 -23.61
C HIS A 130 -19.19 5.08 -22.72
N VAL A 131 -19.74 3.88 -22.54
CA VAL A 131 -19.02 2.75 -21.94
C VAL A 131 -18.22 2.07 -23.04
N ASN A 132 -16.90 2.16 -22.96
CA ASN A 132 -16.01 1.54 -23.92
C ASN A 132 -15.75 0.06 -23.58
N PRO A 133 -15.13 -0.72 -24.47
CA PRO A 133 -14.77 -2.12 -24.20
C PRO A 133 -13.65 -2.31 -23.16
N ASN A 134 -13.11 -1.23 -22.57
CA ASN A 134 -12.11 -1.36 -21.52
C ASN A 134 -12.86 -1.61 -20.21
N ASN A 135 -12.62 -2.77 -19.60
CA ASN A 135 -13.55 -3.36 -18.64
C ASN A 135 -13.47 -2.82 -17.20
N THR A 136 -12.55 -1.89 -16.91
CA THR A 136 -12.28 -1.47 -15.53
C THR A 136 -12.78 -0.06 -15.23
N ILE A 137 -13.62 0.08 -14.20
CA ILE A 137 -14.15 1.35 -13.69
C ILE A 137 -13.72 1.50 -12.23
N PHE A 138 -13.14 2.66 -11.89
CA PHE A 138 -13.01 3.07 -10.51
C PHE A 138 -14.25 3.88 -10.10
N ALA A 139 -15.06 3.33 -9.20
CA ALA A 139 -16.26 3.94 -8.67
C ALA A 139 -16.06 4.30 -7.20
N PHE A 140 -16.61 5.44 -6.77
CA PHE A 140 -16.57 5.90 -5.39
C PHE A 140 -17.75 6.83 -5.11
N ALA A 141 -17.93 7.21 -3.84
CA ALA A 141 -19.09 7.97 -3.38
C ALA A 141 -20.42 7.26 -3.71
N PRO A 142 -20.63 6.05 -3.16
CA PRO A 142 -21.86 5.29 -3.41
C PRO A 142 -23.08 6.05 -2.87
N ASN A 143 -24.21 5.87 -3.53
CA ASN A 143 -25.51 6.38 -3.06
C ASN A 143 -26.24 5.39 -2.13
N ASP A 144 -25.67 4.19 -1.96
CA ASP A 144 -26.14 3.13 -1.09
C ASP A 144 -25.04 2.82 -0.07
N SER A 145 -25.35 2.99 1.21
CA SER A 145 -24.41 2.79 2.32
C SER A 145 -24.01 1.33 2.53
N THR A 146 -24.64 0.38 1.83
CA THR A 146 -24.26 -1.03 1.85
C THR A 146 -23.09 -1.35 0.92
N LEU A 147 -22.74 -0.43 0.02
CA LEU A 147 -21.63 -0.58 -0.93
C LEU A 147 -20.32 -0.03 -0.34
N PRO A 148 -19.15 -0.52 -0.80
CA PRO A 148 -17.86 0.07 -0.44
C PRO A 148 -17.75 1.54 -0.88
N ASP A 149 -17.10 2.37 -0.05
CA ASP A 149 -16.87 3.79 -0.32
C ASP A 149 -16.08 4.05 -1.63
N ALA A 150 -15.22 3.11 -2.01
CA ALA A 150 -14.52 3.05 -3.27
C ALA A 150 -14.35 1.59 -3.73
N LEU A 151 -14.53 1.34 -5.03
CA LEU A 151 -14.49 0.02 -5.63
C LEU A 151 -13.92 0.08 -7.06
N ILE A 152 -13.13 -0.93 -7.41
CA ILE A 152 -12.79 -1.22 -8.80
C ILE A 152 -13.78 -2.26 -9.31
N ILE A 153 -14.55 -1.89 -10.33
CA ILE A 153 -15.50 -2.77 -11.02
C ILE A 153 -14.79 -3.26 -12.28
N ASP A 154 -14.67 -4.57 -12.42
CA ASP A 154 -14.19 -5.23 -13.64
C ASP A 154 -15.36 -5.94 -14.33
N ARG A 155 -15.43 -5.87 -15.66
CA ARG A 155 -16.58 -6.32 -16.47
C ARG A 155 -16.26 -7.47 -17.42
#